data_AF-A0A7D7VUR1-F1
#
_entry.id   AF-A0A7D7VUR1-F1
#
_cell.length_a   1.000
_cell.length_b   1.000
_cell.length_c   1.000
_cell.angle_alpha   90.00
_cell.angle_beta   90.00
_cell.angle_gamma   90.00
#
_symmetry.space_group_name_H-M   'P 1'
#
loop_
_entity.id
_entity.type
_entity.pdbx_description
1 polymer ?
#
loop_
_entity_poly.entity_id
_entity_poly.type
_entity_poly.pdbx_seq_one_letter_code
_entity_poly.pdbx_strand_id
1 'polypeptide(L)'
;MIKLLFILYCQINIFAINSQATDSLKPGKSKDTTYRSKEFKLKKILAKSIIESIENLNLSSRSLSSDELKKTAISYALLGQVTESANYAERYIKASHEVNILDHEAFEAFVNSDEYRSLIKKYKPEINGWILFFFSCGLIGVFLSIVINLRRKGDTLANLMITLFLFFNSLFIIHLCLYLSKFSFYNPHVLYISTPFSFIYGPLLYFYFKRISEKYRFKRIDLLHLIPTVLLIGYLLPIYLLSAEEKLHLMYNRDEVLHSILTWIVLIKYVSLITYAFLAFRLFKKRIQKRKKLHKQIIRWQRNMVLLYVSYVFFYIIYGIAILNMVDNNLLFYPQIFSMALIILYVGYIAYVQPRVFSKKYLFQDVTFFKYKKSGLTNSYSEELKDKLFILLNEEKVFKGA
;
A
#
# COMPACT_ATOMS: atom_id res chain seq x y z
N MET A 1 -9.64 -8.14 -11.94
CA MET A 1 -9.98 -6.71 -12.15
C MET A 1 -11.49 -6.50 -12.31
N ILE A 2 -12.17 -7.21 -13.23
CA ILE A 2 -13.63 -7.12 -13.44
C ILE A 2 -14.45 -7.54 -12.21
N LYS A 3 -14.08 -8.65 -11.52
CA LYS A 3 -14.73 -9.05 -10.26
C LYS A 3 -14.63 -8.00 -9.14
N LEU A 4 -13.52 -7.25 -9.08
CA LEU A 4 -13.31 -6.22 -8.05
C LEU A 4 -14.15 -4.96 -8.33
N LEU A 5 -14.28 -4.58 -9.60
CA LEU A 5 -15.15 -3.49 -10.05
C LEU A 5 -16.63 -3.85 -9.90
N PHE A 6 -17.00 -5.13 -10.11
CA PHE A 6 -18.36 -5.62 -9.90
C PHE A 6 -18.75 -5.62 -8.42
N ILE A 7 -17.83 -6.01 -7.52
CA ILE A 7 -18.05 -5.94 -6.07
C ILE A 7 -18.20 -4.48 -5.60
N LEU A 8 -17.38 -3.55 -6.10
CA LEU A 8 -17.52 -2.13 -5.79
C LEU A 8 -18.85 -1.55 -6.31
N TYR A 9 -19.27 -1.93 -7.52
CA TYR A 9 -20.55 -1.52 -8.10
C TYR A 9 -21.74 -2.05 -7.31
N CYS A 10 -21.70 -3.33 -6.88
CA CYS A 10 -22.73 -3.92 -6.03
C CYS A 10 -22.81 -3.23 -4.66
N GLN A 11 -21.68 -2.85 -4.06
CA GLN A 11 -21.67 -2.19 -2.75
C GLN A 11 -22.17 -0.73 -2.80
N ILE A 12 -21.90 0.00 -3.88
CA ILE A 12 -22.45 1.35 -4.08
C ILE A 12 -23.98 1.31 -4.23
N ASN A 13 -24.51 0.29 -4.93
CA ASN A 13 -25.95 0.10 -5.06
C ASN A 13 -26.62 -0.36 -3.75
N ILE A 14 -25.96 -1.20 -2.94
CA ILE A 14 -26.45 -1.57 -1.60
C ILE A 14 -26.50 -0.34 -0.67
N PHE A 15 -25.53 0.58 -0.78
CA PHE A 15 -25.55 1.83 -0.01
C PHE A 15 -26.67 2.78 -0.46
N ALA A 16 -26.95 2.86 -1.78
CA ALA A 16 -28.07 3.64 -2.31
C ALA A 16 -29.45 3.05 -1.92
N ILE A 17 -29.57 1.72 -1.86
CA ILE A 17 -30.79 1.03 -1.41
C ILE A 17 -31.01 1.21 0.10
N ASN A 18 -29.96 1.16 0.92
CA ASN A 18 -30.07 1.43 2.35
C ASN A 18 -30.43 2.88 2.65
N SER A 19 -29.97 3.84 1.83
CA SER A 19 -30.38 5.26 1.93
C SER A 19 -31.85 5.50 1.58
N GLN A 20 -32.46 4.70 0.70
CA GLN A 20 -33.89 4.77 0.39
C GLN A 20 -34.75 3.97 1.39
N ALA A 21 -34.20 2.91 1.99
CA ALA A 21 -34.87 2.15 3.04
C ALA A 21 -35.02 2.96 4.33
N THR A 22 -34.09 3.88 4.63
CA THR A 22 -34.17 4.76 5.82
C THR A 22 -35.28 5.81 5.75
N ASP A 23 -35.81 6.15 4.57
CA ASP A 23 -36.88 7.15 4.42
C ASP A 23 -38.30 6.55 4.39
N SER A 24 -38.46 5.22 4.40
CA SER A 24 -39.77 4.55 4.27
C SER A 24 -40.33 3.94 5.56
N LEU A 25 -39.63 4.03 6.70
CA LEU A 25 -40.14 3.56 8.00
C LEU A 25 -40.73 4.71 8.83
N LYS A 26 -41.91 5.21 8.43
CA LYS A 26 -42.79 5.92 9.37
C LYS A 26 -43.53 4.88 10.22
N PRO A 27 -43.44 4.91 11.56
CA PRO A 27 -44.08 3.92 12.40
C PRO A 27 -45.60 4.14 12.42
N GLY A 28 -46.35 3.18 11.86
CA GLY A 28 -47.79 3.04 12.11
C GLY A 28 -48.02 2.78 13.60
N LYS A 29 -48.83 3.63 14.23
CA LYS A 29 -49.17 3.54 15.66
C LYS A 29 -50.16 2.41 15.95
N SER A 30 -50.02 1.88 17.17
CA SER A 30 -51.10 1.37 18.04
C SER A 30 -51.45 -0.13 17.92
N LYS A 31 -50.65 -0.96 18.63
CA LYS A 31 -51.06 -2.13 19.47
C LYS A 31 -49.85 -2.89 20.08
N ASP A 32 -48.62 -2.63 19.62
CA ASP A 32 -47.41 -3.41 19.95
C ASP A 32 -46.62 -3.06 21.22
N THR A 33 -46.87 -1.91 21.85
CA THR A 33 -45.98 -1.40 22.92
C THR A 33 -46.02 -2.22 24.22
N THR A 34 -47.18 -2.78 24.56
CA THR A 34 -47.36 -3.61 25.78
C THR A 34 -46.78 -5.02 25.60
N TYR A 35 -46.84 -5.58 24.38
CA TYR A 35 -46.25 -6.89 24.08
C TYR A 35 -44.73 -6.80 24.05
N ARG A 36 -44.19 -5.80 23.33
CA ARG A 36 -42.74 -5.57 23.23
C ARG A 36 -42.08 -5.28 24.59
N SER A 37 -42.79 -4.60 25.50
CA SER A 37 -42.30 -4.37 26.87
C SER A 37 -42.33 -5.60 27.77
N LYS A 38 -43.32 -6.49 27.63
CA LYS A 38 -43.34 -7.80 28.32
C LYS A 38 -42.25 -8.72 27.79
N GLU A 39 -42.08 -8.80 26.47
CA GLU A 39 -41.04 -9.58 25.83
C GLU A 39 -39.65 -9.13 26.24
N PHE A 40 -39.41 -7.81 26.29
CA PHE A 40 -38.15 -7.24 26.75
C PHE A 40 -37.86 -7.56 28.23
N LYS A 41 -38.88 -7.51 29.11
CA LYS A 41 -38.74 -7.93 30.51
C LYS A 41 -38.40 -9.43 30.62
N LEU A 42 -39.04 -10.27 29.82
CA LEU A 42 -38.76 -11.71 29.79
C LEU A 42 -37.32 -12.00 29.33
N LYS A 43 -36.86 -11.32 28.27
CA LYS A 43 -35.47 -11.40 27.78
C LYS A 43 -34.46 -10.99 28.85
N LYS A 44 -34.74 -9.96 29.66
CA LYS A 44 -33.88 -9.56 30.78
C LYS A 44 -33.82 -10.60 31.90
N ILE A 45 -34.95 -11.23 32.24
CA ILE A 45 -34.98 -12.31 33.26
C ILE A 45 -34.16 -13.51 32.79
N LEU A 46 -34.34 -13.90 31.53
CA LEU A 46 -33.58 -15.00 30.91
C LEU A 46 -32.08 -14.66 30.85
N ALA A 47 -31.72 -13.43 30.48
CA ALA A 47 -30.33 -12.96 30.49
C ALA A 47 -29.68 -13.07 31.88
N LYS A 48 -30.40 -12.70 32.96
CA LYS A 48 -29.91 -12.87 34.33
C LYS A 48 -29.65 -14.33 34.66
N SER A 49 -30.59 -15.23 34.34
CA SER A 49 -30.42 -16.66 34.60
C SER A 49 -29.23 -17.28 33.87
N ILE A 50 -28.95 -16.84 32.65
CA ILE A 50 -27.79 -17.29 31.86
C ILE A 50 -26.50 -16.84 32.54
N ILE A 51 -26.41 -15.58 32.95
CA ILE A 51 -25.23 -15.02 33.62
C ILE A 51 -25.00 -15.72 34.97
N GLU A 52 -26.04 -15.87 35.79
CA GLU A 52 -25.96 -16.58 37.07
C GLU A 52 -25.52 -18.04 36.88
N SER A 53 -25.96 -18.72 35.82
CA SER A 53 -25.51 -20.09 35.52
C SER A 53 -24.02 -20.16 35.18
N ILE A 54 -23.50 -19.16 34.45
CA ILE A 54 -22.09 -19.09 34.05
C ILE A 54 -21.20 -18.76 35.23
N GLU A 55 -21.62 -17.83 36.08
CA GLU A 55 -20.92 -17.43 37.30
C GLU A 55 -20.90 -18.58 38.33
N ASN A 56 -22.05 -19.23 38.57
CA ASN A 56 -22.16 -20.34 39.54
C ASN A 56 -21.37 -21.59 39.14
N LEU A 57 -21.19 -21.86 37.85
CA LEU A 57 -20.42 -23.01 37.38
C LEU A 57 -18.90 -22.76 37.38
N ASN A 58 -18.42 -21.59 37.82
CA ASN A 58 -17.01 -21.19 37.71
C ASN A 58 -16.45 -21.42 36.28
N LEU A 59 -17.33 -21.29 35.28
CA LEU A 59 -17.05 -21.55 33.86
C LEU A 59 -16.07 -20.55 33.25
N SER A 60 -15.68 -19.51 34.00
CA SER A 60 -14.54 -18.64 33.68
C SER A 60 -13.25 -19.43 33.43
N SER A 61 -13.14 -20.65 33.94
CA SER A 61 -11.99 -21.57 33.79
C SER A 61 -12.10 -22.59 32.66
N ARG A 62 -13.28 -22.78 32.05
CA ARG A 62 -13.51 -23.75 30.95
C ARG A 62 -13.66 -22.99 29.63
N SER A 63 -13.19 -23.57 28.52
CA SER A 63 -13.38 -22.98 27.19
C SER A 63 -14.87 -23.00 26.81
N LEU A 64 -15.56 -21.86 26.96
CA LEU A 64 -16.93 -21.67 26.48
C LEU A 64 -17.00 -21.94 24.97
N SER A 65 -18.06 -22.61 24.54
CA SER A 65 -18.37 -22.75 23.11
C SER A 65 -18.71 -21.40 22.47
N SER A 66 -18.57 -21.29 21.14
CA SER A 66 -18.95 -20.07 20.41
C SER A 66 -20.41 -19.66 20.67
N ASP A 67 -21.33 -20.61 20.72
CA ASP A 67 -22.74 -20.34 21.00
C ASP A 67 -22.98 -19.82 22.43
N GLU A 68 -22.26 -20.35 23.41
CA GLU A 68 -22.30 -19.84 24.79
C GLU A 68 -21.73 -18.43 24.88
N LEU A 69 -20.59 -18.16 24.21
CA LEU A 69 -20.00 -16.82 24.14
C LEU A 69 -20.98 -15.80 23.54
N LYS A 70 -21.68 -16.17 22.45
CA LYS A 70 -22.70 -15.34 21.81
C LYS A 70 -23.85 -15.00 22.76
N LYS A 71 -24.43 -16.03 23.39
CA LYS A 71 -25.54 -15.87 24.34
C LYS A 71 -25.15 -15.01 25.54
N THR A 72 -23.92 -15.19 26.02
CA THR A 72 -23.36 -14.44 27.16
C THR A 72 -23.19 -12.96 26.81
N ALA A 73 -22.58 -12.66 25.65
CA ALA A 73 -22.41 -11.28 25.17
C ALA A 73 -23.75 -10.54 25.02
N ILE A 74 -24.77 -11.20 24.44
CA ILE A 74 -26.12 -10.66 24.29
C ILE A 74 -26.79 -10.46 25.65
N SER A 75 -26.60 -11.40 26.58
CA SER A 75 -27.19 -11.31 27.94
C SER A 75 -26.63 -10.10 28.70
N TYR A 76 -25.31 -9.91 28.70
CA TYR A 76 -24.68 -8.74 29.30
C TYR A 76 -25.11 -7.44 28.62
N ALA A 77 -25.28 -7.44 27.30
CA ALA A 77 -25.82 -6.28 26.56
C ALA A 77 -27.24 -5.94 27.06
N LEU A 78 -28.14 -6.93 27.15
CA LEU A 78 -29.51 -6.71 27.61
C LEU A 78 -29.58 -6.19 29.06
N LEU A 79 -28.62 -6.54 29.92
CA LEU A 79 -28.53 -6.03 31.28
C LEU A 79 -27.86 -4.66 31.42
N GLY A 80 -27.29 -4.14 30.33
CA GLY A 80 -26.58 -2.87 30.30
C GLY A 80 -25.17 -2.90 30.87
N GLN A 81 -24.57 -4.09 30.92
CA GLN A 81 -23.17 -4.28 31.32
C GLN A 81 -22.28 -4.26 30.08
N VAL A 82 -21.87 -3.05 29.68
CA VAL A 82 -21.19 -2.78 28.40
C VAL A 82 -19.82 -3.46 28.32
N THR A 83 -19.01 -3.36 29.36
CA THR A 83 -17.62 -3.86 29.36
C THR A 83 -17.58 -5.39 29.21
N GLU A 84 -18.39 -6.11 30.00
CA GLU A 84 -18.49 -7.57 29.90
C GLU A 84 -19.07 -8.00 28.55
N SER A 85 -20.14 -7.33 28.11
CA SER A 85 -20.73 -7.57 26.80
C SER A 85 -19.71 -7.44 25.66
N ALA A 86 -18.90 -6.38 25.68
CA ALA A 86 -17.85 -6.14 24.69
C ALA A 86 -16.75 -7.22 24.73
N ASN A 87 -16.31 -7.62 25.94
CA ASN A 87 -15.30 -8.67 26.11
C ASN A 87 -15.79 -10.03 25.56
N TYR A 88 -16.99 -10.46 25.96
CA TYR A 88 -17.57 -11.72 25.46
C TYR A 88 -17.88 -11.66 23.95
N ALA A 89 -18.30 -10.51 23.43
CA ALA A 89 -18.47 -10.31 21.98
C ALA A 89 -17.13 -10.45 21.24
N GLU A 90 -16.04 -9.88 21.74
CA GLU A 90 -14.71 -10.05 21.13
C GLU A 90 -14.27 -11.50 21.14
N ARG A 91 -14.44 -12.21 22.25
CA ARG A 91 -14.13 -13.65 22.36
C ARG A 91 -14.95 -14.47 21.36
N TYR A 92 -16.24 -14.17 21.22
CA TYR A 92 -17.09 -14.80 20.20
C TYR A 92 -16.55 -14.56 18.78
N ILE A 93 -16.24 -13.30 18.44
CA ILE A 93 -15.72 -12.93 17.11
C ILE A 93 -14.41 -13.66 16.83
N LYS A 94 -13.51 -13.76 17.81
CA LYS A 94 -12.24 -14.47 17.68
C LYS A 94 -12.39 -15.99 17.49
N ALA A 95 -13.41 -16.59 18.12
CA ALA A 95 -13.66 -18.03 18.05
C ALA A 95 -14.45 -18.45 16.80
N SER A 96 -15.44 -17.64 16.39
CA SER A 96 -16.36 -17.95 15.28
C SER A 96 -15.98 -17.30 13.94
N HIS A 97 -15.12 -16.28 13.98
CA HIS A 97 -14.84 -15.38 12.85
C HIS A 97 -16.08 -14.61 12.33
N GLU A 98 -17.17 -14.56 13.12
CA GLU A 98 -18.42 -13.89 12.75
C GLU A 98 -18.56 -12.51 13.43
N VAL A 99 -18.62 -11.45 12.62
CA VAL A 99 -18.73 -10.06 13.11
C VAL A 99 -20.19 -9.60 13.28
N ASN A 100 -21.15 -10.33 12.70
CA ASN A 100 -22.58 -9.96 12.65
C ASN A 100 -23.23 -9.85 14.04
N ILE A 101 -22.60 -10.36 15.11
CA ILE A 101 -23.07 -10.16 16.48
C ILE A 101 -23.16 -8.66 16.84
N LEU A 102 -22.29 -7.82 16.25
CA LEU A 102 -22.27 -6.37 16.42
C LEU A 102 -23.37 -5.65 15.63
N ASP A 103 -24.30 -6.37 15.01
CA ASP A 103 -25.51 -5.81 14.39
C ASP A 103 -26.78 -6.24 15.15
N HIS A 104 -26.64 -6.98 16.25
CA HIS A 104 -27.76 -7.49 17.01
C HIS A 104 -28.43 -6.38 17.84
N GLU A 105 -29.77 -6.35 17.88
CA GLU A 105 -30.59 -5.29 18.53
C GLU A 105 -30.18 -5.01 19.99
N ALA A 106 -29.74 -6.05 20.71
CA ALA A 106 -29.28 -5.93 22.10
C ALA A 106 -28.13 -4.93 22.30
N PHE A 107 -27.33 -4.65 21.26
CA PHE A 107 -26.21 -3.71 21.32
C PHE A 107 -26.61 -2.26 20.96
N GLU A 108 -27.83 -2.00 20.48
CA GLU A 108 -28.28 -0.66 20.08
C GLU A 108 -28.16 0.38 21.21
N ALA A 109 -28.48 -0.05 22.45
CA ALA A 109 -28.45 0.81 23.62
C ALA A 109 -27.04 1.35 23.96
N PHE A 110 -25.97 0.74 23.42
CA PHE A 110 -24.58 1.08 23.75
C PHE A 110 -23.75 1.43 22.52
N VAL A 111 -24.38 1.75 21.38
CA VAL A 111 -23.68 2.18 20.16
C VAL A 111 -22.72 3.36 20.39
N ASN A 112 -23.01 4.18 21.41
CA ASN A 112 -22.21 5.34 21.78
C ASN A 112 -21.10 5.08 22.81
N SER A 113 -20.99 3.87 23.37
CA SER A 113 -19.91 3.57 24.31
C SER A 113 -18.57 3.43 23.60
N ASP A 114 -17.49 3.76 24.31
CA ASP A 114 -16.14 3.71 23.75
C ASP A 114 -15.70 2.26 23.48
N GLU A 115 -16.11 1.30 24.31
CA GLU A 115 -15.82 -0.13 24.14
C GLU A 115 -16.46 -0.66 22.86
N TYR A 116 -17.71 -0.31 22.60
CA TYR A 116 -18.43 -0.79 21.42
C TYR A 116 -17.91 -0.15 20.13
N ARG A 117 -17.61 1.15 20.17
CA ARG A 117 -16.94 1.85 19.06
C ARG A 117 -15.57 1.25 18.76
N SER A 118 -14.83 0.84 19.78
CA SER A 118 -13.55 0.14 19.62
C SER A 118 -13.72 -1.18 18.86
N LEU A 119 -14.72 -2.01 19.22
CA LEU A 119 -15.02 -3.27 18.52
C LEU A 119 -15.42 -3.06 17.06
N ILE A 120 -16.31 -2.10 16.80
CA ILE A 120 -16.71 -1.74 15.43
C ILE A 120 -15.48 -1.37 14.61
N LYS A 121 -14.65 -0.45 15.13
CA LYS A 121 -13.42 0.01 14.45
C LYS A 121 -12.41 -1.13 14.24
N LYS A 122 -12.39 -2.13 15.12
CA LYS A 122 -11.48 -3.27 15.04
C LYS A 122 -11.86 -4.26 13.93
N TYR A 123 -13.16 -4.55 13.77
CA TYR A 123 -13.63 -5.67 12.96
C TYR A 123 -14.54 -5.31 11.77
N LYS A 124 -15.33 -4.24 11.85
CA LYS A 124 -16.25 -3.89 10.76
C LYS A 124 -15.51 -3.16 9.62
N PRO A 125 -15.94 -3.36 8.36
CA PRO A 125 -15.44 -2.59 7.23
C PRO A 125 -15.64 -1.10 7.39
N GLU A 126 -14.63 -0.33 7.01
CA GLU A 126 -14.68 1.13 6.96
C GLU A 126 -13.99 1.62 5.70
N ILE A 127 -14.64 2.52 4.96
CA ILE A 127 -14.03 3.23 3.83
C ILE A 127 -14.01 4.71 4.20
N ASN A 128 -12.82 5.29 4.22
CA ASN A 128 -12.62 6.73 4.37
C ASN A 128 -11.95 7.31 3.11
N GLY A 129 -11.96 8.64 2.99
CA GLY A 129 -11.40 9.34 1.83
C GLY A 129 -9.91 9.06 1.61
N TRP A 130 -9.14 8.86 2.68
CA TRP A 130 -7.72 8.53 2.60
C TRP A 130 -7.47 7.15 1.99
N ILE A 131 -8.20 6.12 2.45
CA ILE A 131 -8.12 4.76 1.91
C ILE A 131 -8.46 4.77 0.42
N LEU A 132 -9.52 5.49 0.01
CA LEU A 132 -9.92 5.60 -1.40
C LEU A 132 -8.84 6.29 -2.24
N PHE A 133 -8.25 7.37 -1.73
CA PHE A 133 -7.14 8.07 -2.38
C PHE A 133 -5.93 7.17 -2.59
N PHE A 134 -5.49 6.46 -1.55
CA PHE A 134 -4.33 5.57 -1.64
C PHE A 134 -4.59 4.36 -2.53
N PHE A 135 -5.79 3.77 -2.44
CA PHE A 135 -6.20 2.69 -3.33
C PHE A 135 -6.13 3.13 -4.80
N SER A 136 -6.61 4.33 -5.11
CA SER A 136 -6.51 4.94 -6.44
C SER A 136 -5.06 5.13 -6.89
N CYS A 137 -4.18 5.61 -6.00
CA CYS A 137 -2.75 5.71 -6.28
C CYS A 137 -2.12 4.34 -6.59
N GLY A 138 -2.51 3.30 -5.87
CA GLY A 138 -2.11 1.91 -6.16
C GLY A 138 -2.52 1.47 -7.56
N LEU A 139 -3.78 1.72 -7.95
CA LEU A 139 -4.24 1.40 -9.31
C LEU A 139 -3.48 2.18 -10.40
N ILE A 140 -3.20 3.47 -10.16
CA ILE A 140 -2.38 4.30 -11.06
C ILE A 140 -0.98 3.69 -11.20
N GLY A 141 -0.35 3.24 -10.12
CA GLY A 141 0.97 2.64 -10.17
C GLY A 141 1.01 1.31 -10.92
N VAL A 142 -0.03 0.47 -10.80
CA VAL A 142 -0.20 -0.73 -11.64
C VAL A 142 -0.30 -0.33 -13.11
N PHE A 143 -1.15 0.64 -13.44
CA PHE A 143 -1.28 1.15 -14.81
C PHE A 143 0.05 1.68 -15.38
N LEU A 144 0.78 2.51 -14.61
CA LEU A 144 2.07 3.05 -15.01
C LEU A 144 3.12 1.96 -15.25
N SER A 145 3.12 0.91 -14.43
CA SER A 145 4.04 -0.22 -14.60
C SER A 145 3.88 -0.89 -15.97
N ILE A 146 2.65 -0.97 -16.49
CA ILE A 146 2.34 -1.54 -17.80
C ILE A 146 2.73 -0.55 -18.91
N VAL A 147 2.24 0.69 -18.84
CA VAL A 147 2.41 1.69 -19.91
C VAL A 147 3.87 2.05 -20.16
N ILE A 148 4.70 2.17 -19.13
CA ILE A 148 6.12 2.50 -19.28
C ILE A 148 6.88 1.39 -20.01
N ASN A 149 6.54 0.11 -19.80
CA ASN A 149 7.15 -1.01 -20.52
C ASN A 149 6.69 -1.08 -21.98
N LEU A 150 5.43 -0.71 -22.27
CA LEU A 150 4.92 -0.68 -23.65
C LEU A 150 5.59 0.40 -24.50
N ARG A 151 6.10 1.49 -23.89
CA ARG A 151 6.87 2.53 -24.60
C ARG A 151 8.26 2.00 -24.98
N ARG A 152 8.37 1.38 -26.17
CA ARG A 152 9.62 0.81 -26.76
C ARG A 152 10.78 1.80 -27.01
N LYS A 153 10.72 3.04 -26.51
CA LYS A 153 11.73 4.10 -26.76
C LYS A 153 12.83 4.19 -25.67
N GLY A 154 12.72 3.42 -24.60
CA GLY A 154 13.65 3.47 -23.45
C GLY A 154 14.65 2.31 -23.35
N ASP A 155 15.49 2.35 -22.33
CA ASP A 155 16.30 1.17 -21.97
C ASP A 155 15.38 0.12 -21.35
N THR A 156 15.25 -1.03 -22.01
CA THR A 156 14.29 -2.07 -21.63
C THR A 156 14.52 -2.58 -20.23
N LEU A 157 15.79 -2.81 -19.85
CA LEU A 157 16.15 -3.31 -18.53
C LEU A 157 15.93 -2.26 -17.44
N ALA A 158 16.33 -1.01 -17.66
CA ALA A 158 16.05 0.07 -16.71
C ALA A 158 14.54 0.29 -16.52
N ASN A 159 13.77 0.29 -17.62
CA ASN A 159 12.32 0.41 -17.58
C ASN A 159 11.69 -0.74 -16.80
N LEU A 160 12.13 -1.98 -17.03
CA LEU A 160 11.65 -3.14 -16.28
C LEU A 160 11.92 -3.00 -14.77
N MET A 161 13.11 -2.55 -14.37
CA MET A 161 13.46 -2.40 -12.95
C MET A 161 12.59 -1.36 -12.24
N ILE A 162 12.44 -0.16 -12.83
CA ILE A 162 11.65 0.91 -12.20
C ILE A 162 10.16 0.56 -12.19
N THR A 163 9.66 -0.12 -13.22
CA THR A 163 8.25 -0.51 -13.29
C THR A 163 7.91 -1.68 -12.38
N LEU A 164 8.80 -2.67 -12.21
CA LEU A 164 8.64 -3.69 -11.17
C LEU A 164 8.65 -3.07 -9.78
N PHE A 165 9.53 -2.10 -9.53
CA PHE A 165 9.55 -1.35 -8.28
C PHE A 165 8.20 -0.64 -8.05
N LEU A 166 7.65 0.03 -9.06
CA LEU A 166 6.31 0.64 -8.97
C LEU A 166 5.22 -0.39 -8.73
N PHE A 167 5.23 -1.50 -9.47
CA PHE A 167 4.22 -2.55 -9.38
C PHE A 167 4.15 -3.15 -7.97
N PHE A 168 5.30 -3.52 -7.39
CA PHE A 168 5.32 -4.07 -6.04
C PHE A 168 4.94 -3.05 -4.96
N ASN A 169 5.27 -1.76 -5.13
CA ASN A 169 4.79 -0.72 -4.21
C ASN A 169 3.28 -0.55 -4.34
N SER A 170 2.74 -0.63 -5.56
CA SER A 170 1.32 -0.51 -5.83
C SER A 170 0.52 -1.65 -5.20
N LEU A 171 1.00 -2.91 -5.34
CA LEU A 171 0.40 -4.06 -4.67
C LEU A 171 0.44 -3.93 -3.15
N PHE A 172 1.52 -3.38 -2.60
CA PHE A 172 1.64 -3.16 -1.16
C PHE A 172 0.66 -2.10 -0.66
N ILE A 173 0.50 -0.97 -1.39
CA ILE A 173 -0.50 0.05 -1.05
C ILE A 173 -1.91 -0.55 -1.09
N ILE A 174 -2.25 -1.30 -2.15
CA ILE A 174 -3.57 -1.94 -2.28
C ILE A 174 -3.81 -2.91 -1.11
N HIS A 175 -2.83 -3.74 -0.79
CA HIS A 175 -2.93 -4.66 0.34
C HIS A 175 -3.11 -3.91 1.68
N LEU A 176 -2.37 -2.83 1.93
CA LEU A 176 -2.55 -2.01 3.12
C LEU A 176 -3.93 -1.32 3.16
N CYS A 177 -4.47 -0.90 2.02
CA CYS A 177 -5.83 -0.34 1.96
C CYS A 177 -6.86 -1.39 2.36
N LEU A 178 -6.74 -2.64 1.87
CA LEU A 178 -7.61 -3.75 2.26
C LEU A 178 -7.50 -4.09 3.76
N TYR A 179 -6.30 -4.00 4.32
CA TYR A 179 -6.07 -4.17 5.75
C TYR A 179 -6.70 -3.04 6.58
N LEU A 180 -6.46 -1.78 6.23
CA LEU A 180 -6.98 -0.62 6.95
C LEU A 180 -8.51 -0.54 6.91
N SER A 181 -9.10 -0.96 5.80
CA SER A 181 -10.56 -0.99 5.60
C SER A 181 -11.24 -2.26 6.12
N LYS A 182 -10.48 -3.18 6.75
CA LYS A 182 -10.96 -4.47 7.29
C LYS A 182 -11.57 -5.43 6.26
N PHE A 183 -11.50 -5.10 4.97
CA PHE A 183 -11.91 -5.97 3.88
C PHE A 183 -11.07 -7.25 3.79
N SER A 184 -9.89 -7.28 4.39
CA SER A 184 -9.09 -8.50 4.49
C SER A 184 -9.84 -9.65 5.18
N PHE A 185 -10.74 -9.39 6.14
CA PHE A 185 -11.53 -10.44 6.79
C PHE A 185 -12.54 -11.13 5.86
N TYR A 186 -12.98 -10.46 4.78
CA TYR A 186 -13.87 -11.06 3.78
C TYR A 186 -13.13 -11.88 2.72
N ASN A 187 -11.81 -11.65 2.58
CA ASN A 187 -10.97 -12.40 1.66
C ASN A 187 -9.66 -12.79 2.35
N PRO A 188 -9.68 -13.85 3.19
CA PRO A 188 -8.54 -14.24 4.00
C PRO A 188 -7.31 -14.66 3.17
N HIS A 189 -7.48 -15.00 1.89
CA HIS A 189 -6.37 -15.31 0.99
C HIS A 189 -5.51 -14.09 0.63
N VAL A 190 -5.95 -12.88 0.97
CA VAL A 190 -5.13 -11.66 0.85
C VAL A 190 -4.04 -11.62 1.93
N LEU A 191 -4.14 -12.42 2.99
CA LEU A 191 -3.16 -12.48 4.09
C LEU A 191 -1.74 -12.64 3.54
N TYR A 192 -0.89 -11.65 3.83
CA TYR A 192 0.52 -11.59 3.42
C TYR A 192 0.79 -11.60 1.90
N ILE A 193 -0.18 -11.29 1.04
CA ILE A 193 0.01 -11.35 -0.43
C ILE A 193 1.15 -10.45 -0.94
N SER A 194 1.41 -9.33 -0.27
CA SER A 194 2.52 -8.42 -0.63
C SER A 194 3.81 -8.69 0.12
N THR A 195 3.79 -9.50 1.17
CA THR A 195 4.94 -9.75 2.05
C THR A 195 6.15 -10.35 1.31
N PRO A 196 6.01 -11.29 0.35
CA PRO A 196 7.11 -11.85 -0.43
C PRO A 196 8.03 -10.81 -1.05
N PHE A 197 7.47 -9.67 -1.48
CA PHE A 197 8.21 -8.63 -2.19
C PHE A 197 9.03 -7.73 -1.25
N SER A 198 8.98 -7.97 0.07
CA SER A 198 9.63 -7.16 1.10
C SER A 198 11.10 -6.85 0.85
N PHE A 199 11.86 -7.78 0.27
CA PHE A 199 13.29 -7.63 0.08
C PHE A 199 13.69 -7.20 -1.34
N ILE A 200 12.75 -7.13 -2.29
CA ILE A 200 13.06 -6.83 -3.70
C ILE A 200 13.06 -5.31 -4.00
N TYR A 201 12.43 -4.50 -3.16
CA TYR A 201 12.29 -3.04 -3.35
C TYR A 201 13.66 -2.34 -3.50
N GLY A 202 14.56 -2.56 -2.54
CA GLY A 202 15.90 -1.97 -2.52
C GLY A 202 16.76 -2.38 -3.72
N PRO A 203 16.93 -3.69 -3.99
CA PRO A 203 17.68 -4.17 -5.16
C PRO A 203 17.18 -3.57 -6.47
N LEU A 204 15.86 -3.55 -6.72
CA LEU A 204 15.30 -3.01 -7.96
C LEU A 204 15.68 -1.56 -8.20
N LEU A 205 15.53 -0.70 -7.19
CA LEU A 205 15.85 0.72 -7.31
C LEU A 205 17.36 0.96 -7.43
N TYR A 206 18.17 0.21 -6.66
CA TYR A 206 19.62 0.29 -6.76
C TYR A 206 20.13 -0.10 -8.15
N PHE A 207 19.68 -1.23 -8.68
CA PHE A 207 20.10 -1.70 -10.01
C PHE A 207 19.57 -0.81 -11.12
N TYR A 208 18.37 -0.24 -10.97
CA TYR A 208 17.88 0.82 -11.85
C TYR A 208 18.88 1.98 -11.91
N PHE A 209 19.28 2.52 -10.75
CA PHE A 209 20.25 3.61 -10.73
C PHE A 209 21.62 3.21 -11.25
N LYS A 210 22.10 2.01 -10.94
CA LYS A 210 23.37 1.45 -11.44
C LYS A 210 23.36 1.36 -12.96
N ARG A 211 22.26 0.89 -13.55
CA ARG A 211 22.04 0.82 -15.00
C ARG A 211 22.10 2.20 -15.65
N ILE A 212 21.33 3.17 -15.14
CA ILE A 212 21.25 4.50 -15.76
C ILE A 212 22.46 5.41 -15.47
N SER A 213 23.30 5.05 -14.49
CA SER A 213 24.50 5.83 -14.11
C SER A 213 25.77 5.28 -14.73
N GLU A 214 25.92 3.96 -14.78
CA GLU A 214 27.19 3.31 -15.15
C GLU A 214 27.06 2.43 -16.42
N LYS A 215 25.91 2.43 -17.10
CA LYS A 215 25.60 1.52 -18.23
C LYS A 215 25.76 0.03 -17.84
N TYR A 216 25.54 -0.27 -16.57
CA TYR A 216 25.78 -1.59 -15.98
C TYR A 216 25.01 -2.69 -16.71
N ARG A 217 25.67 -3.82 -16.99
CA ARG A 217 25.03 -5.04 -17.53
C ARG A 217 24.86 -6.04 -16.40
N PHE A 218 23.65 -6.58 -16.27
CA PHE A 218 23.31 -7.56 -15.24
C PHE A 218 24.15 -8.82 -15.41
N LYS A 219 24.71 -9.31 -14.30
CA LYS A 219 25.48 -10.56 -14.23
C LYS A 219 24.67 -11.60 -13.46
N ARG A 220 24.97 -12.88 -13.66
CA ARG A 220 24.31 -13.98 -12.92
C ARG A 220 24.44 -13.81 -11.40
N ILE A 221 25.58 -13.29 -10.93
CA ILE A 221 25.82 -13.04 -9.50
C ILE A 221 24.88 -11.98 -8.90
N ASP A 222 24.31 -11.08 -9.72
CA ASP A 222 23.35 -10.09 -9.23
C ASP A 222 22.01 -10.76 -8.83
N LEU A 223 21.73 -11.98 -9.31
CA LEU A 223 20.56 -12.76 -8.89
C LEU A 223 20.63 -13.19 -7.43
N LEU A 224 21.81 -13.18 -6.80
CA LEU A 224 21.96 -13.46 -5.37
C LEU A 224 21.15 -12.48 -4.51
N HIS A 225 20.88 -11.27 -5.01
CA HIS A 225 20.02 -10.30 -4.31
C HIS A 225 18.54 -10.70 -4.26
N LEU A 226 18.12 -11.73 -5.00
CA LEU A 226 16.78 -12.32 -4.91
C LEU A 226 16.68 -13.42 -3.85
N ILE A 227 17.81 -13.92 -3.31
CA ILE A 227 17.83 -14.99 -2.31
C ILE A 227 16.94 -14.64 -1.10
N PRO A 228 17.01 -13.45 -0.49
CA PRO A 228 16.14 -13.11 0.64
C PRO A 228 14.64 -13.20 0.29
N THR A 229 14.27 -12.77 -0.91
CA THR A 229 12.90 -12.85 -1.44
C THR A 229 12.46 -14.31 -1.61
N VAL A 230 13.30 -15.16 -2.19
CA VAL A 230 12.99 -16.59 -2.42
C VAL A 230 12.86 -17.34 -1.10
N LEU A 231 13.77 -17.10 -0.15
CA LEU A 231 13.68 -17.68 1.19
C LEU A 231 12.39 -17.25 1.91
N LEU A 232 12.01 -15.98 1.79
CA LEU A 232 10.75 -15.48 2.35
C LEU A 232 9.53 -16.14 1.71
N ILE A 233 9.54 -16.36 0.39
CA ILE A 233 8.47 -17.09 -0.31
C ILE A 233 8.37 -18.52 0.23
N GLY A 234 9.50 -19.23 0.33
CA GLY A 234 9.54 -20.58 0.89
C GLY A 234 9.00 -20.63 2.32
N TYR A 235 9.34 -19.63 3.14
CA TYR A 235 8.85 -19.49 4.50
C TYR A 235 7.34 -19.21 4.57
N LEU A 236 6.78 -18.40 3.68
CA LEU A 236 5.36 -18.06 3.66
C LEU A 236 4.50 -19.14 2.99
N LEU A 237 5.10 -20.10 2.30
CA LEU A 237 4.39 -21.15 1.56
C LEU A 237 3.41 -21.95 2.45
N PRO A 238 3.76 -22.40 3.66
CA PRO A 238 2.81 -23.09 4.54
C PRO A 238 1.58 -22.23 4.87
N ILE A 239 1.78 -20.92 5.10
CA ILE A 239 0.69 -19.98 5.38
C ILE A 239 -0.22 -19.82 4.16
N TYR A 240 0.34 -19.83 2.95
CA TYR A 240 -0.46 -19.77 1.73
C TYR A 240 -1.26 -21.05 1.47
N LEU A 241 -0.79 -22.20 1.94
CA LEU A 241 -1.49 -23.48 1.83
C LEU A 241 -2.61 -23.67 2.85
N LEU A 242 -2.64 -22.88 3.93
CA LEU A 242 -3.74 -22.89 4.90
C LEU A 242 -5.10 -22.63 4.24
N SER A 243 -6.13 -23.26 4.79
CA SER A 243 -7.53 -23.01 4.46
C SER A 243 -7.94 -21.56 4.76
N ALA A 244 -9.09 -21.15 4.23
CA ALA A 244 -9.64 -19.81 4.52
C ALA A 244 -9.91 -19.61 6.02
N GLU A 245 -10.42 -20.63 6.71
CA GLU A 245 -10.74 -20.60 8.13
C GLU A 245 -9.51 -20.48 9.02
N GLU A 246 -8.47 -21.28 8.76
CA GLU A 246 -7.19 -21.17 9.48
C GLU A 246 -6.54 -19.79 9.28
N LYS A 247 -6.63 -19.22 8.07
CA LYS A 247 -6.16 -17.85 7.81
C LYS A 247 -6.96 -16.82 8.60
N LEU A 248 -8.29 -16.96 8.69
CA LEU A 248 -9.12 -16.10 9.53
C LEU A 248 -8.72 -16.24 11.00
N HIS A 249 -8.51 -17.45 11.48
CA HIS A 249 -8.05 -17.70 12.84
C HIS A 249 -6.74 -16.95 13.14
N LEU A 250 -5.76 -16.99 12.23
CA LEU A 250 -4.52 -16.22 12.35
C LEU A 250 -4.75 -14.69 12.35
N MET A 251 -5.76 -14.21 11.60
CA MET A 251 -6.06 -12.79 11.49
C MET A 251 -6.79 -12.24 12.72
N TYR A 252 -7.71 -13.02 13.31
CA TYR A 252 -8.47 -12.66 14.51
C TYR A 252 -7.66 -12.88 15.80
N ASN A 253 -6.76 -13.87 15.83
CA ASN A 253 -5.93 -14.23 17.00
C ASN A 253 -4.45 -13.84 16.82
N ARG A 254 -4.21 -12.74 16.11
CA ARG A 254 -2.88 -12.29 15.67
C ARG A 254 -1.89 -12.05 16.81
N ASP A 255 -2.39 -11.79 18.02
CA ASP A 255 -1.60 -11.33 19.16
C ASP A 255 -0.76 -12.44 19.82
N GLU A 256 -1.07 -13.73 19.57
CA GLU A 256 -0.44 -14.85 20.30
C GLU A 256 0.53 -15.70 19.46
N VAL A 257 0.32 -15.88 18.15
CA VAL A 257 0.98 -16.98 17.40
C VAL A 257 2.11 -16.53 16.45
N LEU A 258 2.13 -15.28 15.96
CA LEU A 258 3.02 -14.88 14.85
C LEU A 258 3.96 -13.69 15.14
N HIS A 259 3.96 -13.15 16.36
CA HIS A 259 4.62 -11.88 16.65
C HIS A 259 6.16 -11.92 16.49
N SER A 260 6.81 -12.99 16.96
CA SER A 260 8.28 -13.08 16.95
C SER A 260 8.86 -13.16 15.53
N ILE A 261 8.26 -13.92 14.62
CA ILE A 261 8.84 -14.13 13.29
C ILE A 261 8.54 -12.93 12.36
N LEU A 262 7.34 -12.35 12.45
CA LEU A 262 7.02 -11.11 11.73
C LEU A 262 7.96 -9.97 12.14
N THR A 263 8.33 -9.91 13.43
CA THR A 263 9.32 -8.97 13.95
C THR A 263 10.66 -9.11 13.22
N TRP A 264 11.18 -10.33 13.10
CA TRP A 264 12.43 -10.58 12.36
C TRP A 264 12.34 -10.18 10.89
N ILE A 265 11.23 -10.48 10.21
CA ILE A 265 11.01 -10.07 8.81
C ILE A 265 11.07 -8.55 8.67
N VAL A 266 10.43 -7.82 9.59
CA VAL A 266 10.44 -6.35 9.61
C VAL A 266 11.86 -5.81 9.84
N LEU A 267 12.60 -6.36 10.80
CA LEU A 267 13.97 -5.95 11.11
C LEU A 267 14.93 -6.20 9.95
N ILE A 268 14.90 -7.39 9.35
CA ILE A 268 15.74 -7.72 8.17
C ILE A 268 15.38 -6.78 7.00
N LYS A 269 14.09 -6.41 6.87
CA LYS A 269 13.64 -5.50 5.82
C LYS A 269 14.19 -4.09 6.04
N TYR A 270 14.29 -3.61 7.27
CA TYR A 270 14.96 -2.34 7.56
C TYR A 270 16.42 -2.36 7.12
N VAL A 271 17.16 -3.40 7.50
CA VAL A 271 18.57 -3.55 7.11
C VAL A 271 18.71 -3.50 5.59
N SER A 272 17.85 -4.24 4.86
CA SER A 272 17.83 -4.23 3.40
C SER A 272 17.53 -2.83 2.83
N LEU A 273 16.45 -2.20 3.26
CA LEU A 273 16.02 -0.89 2.76
C LEU A 273 17.08 0.20 3.00
N ILE A 274 17.66 0.25 4.21
CA ILE A 274 18.72 1.19 4.59
C ILE A 274 19.98 0.96 3.75
N THR A 275 20.40 -0.30 3.61
CA THR A 275 21.57 -0.66 2.80
C THR A 275 21.42 -0.18 1.37
N TYR A 276 20.28 -0.45 0.73
CA TYR A 276 20.04 -0.02 -0.65
C TYR A 276 19.81 1.49 -0.79
N ALA A 277 19.25 2.16 0.23
CA ALA A 277 19.15 3.62 0.24
C ALA A 277 20.54 4.26 0.27
N PHE A 278 21.43 3.75 1.12
CA PHE A 278 22.82 4.17 1.19
C PHE A 278 23.56 3.91 -0.14
N LEU A 279 23.41 2.72 -0.73
CA LEU A 279 24.05 2.40 -2.01
C LEU A 279 23.54 3.29 -3.15
N ALA A 280 22.23 3.56 -3.21
CA ALA A 280 21.63 4.46 -4.19
C ALA A 280 22.17 5.90 -4.02
N PHE A 281 22.24 6.39 -2.78
CA PHE A 281 22.79 7.71 -2.46
C PHE A 281 24.29 7.82 -2.82
N ARG A 282 25.09 6.81 -2.48
CA ARG A 282 26.51 6.74 -2.82
C ARG A 282 26.73 6.79 -4.33
N LEU A 283 25.91 6.06 -5.09
CA LEU A 283 25.98 6.05 -6.54
C LEU A 283 25.62 7.42 -7.13
N PHE A 284 24.57 8.07 -6.59
CA PHE A 284 24.19 9.42 -6.97
C PHE A 284 25.31 10.44 -6.69
N LYS A 285 25.93 10.42 -5.50
CA LYS A 285 27.05 11.31 -5.13
C LYS A 285 28.26 11.10 -6.05
N LYS A 286 28.65 9.84 -6.28
CA LYS A 286 29.73 9.48 -7.21
C LYS A 286 29.46 10.01 -8.62
N ARG A 287 28.21 9.96 -9.09
CA ARG A 287 27.82 10.47 -10.41
C ARG A 287 27.97 11.99 -10.51
N ILE A 288 27.55 12.72 -9.48
CA ILE A 288 27.70 14.19 -9.43
C ILE A 288 29.18 14.58 -9.43
N GLN A 289 30.02 13.87 -8.66
CA GLN A 289 31.45 14.17 -8.57
C GLN A 289 32.22 13.90 -9.87
N LYS A 290 31.80 12.89 -10.67
CA LYS A 290 32.61 12.40 -11.80
C LYS A 290 32.48 13.15 -13.13
N ARG A 291 31.47 13.99 -13.44
CA ARG A 291 31.41 14.67 -14.77
C ARG A 291 30.65 16.01 -14.86
N LYS A 292 31.23 16.91 -15.69
CA LYS A 292 30.84 18.29 -16.06
C LYS A 292 29.70 18.44 -17.12
N LYS A 293 29.13 17.37 -17.70
CA LYS A 293 28.20 17.46 -18.87
C LYS A 293 27.02 16.46 -18.85
N LEU A 294 26.28 16.36 -17.74
CA LEU A 294 25.05 15.57 -17.69
C LEU A 294 23.82 16.43 -17.99
N HIS A 295 22.78 15.82 -18.60
CA HIS A 295 21.49 16.48 -18.72
C HIS A 295 20.92 16.81 -17.34
N LYS A 296 20.65 18.10 -17.09
CA LYS A 296 20.11 18.59 -15.81
C LYS A 296 18.84 17.84 -15.38
N GLN A 297 18.01 17.39 -16.34
CA GLN A 297 16.80 16.60 -16.05
C GLN A 297 17.10 15.26 -15.37
N ILE A 298 18.15 14.54 -15.81
CA ILE A 298 18.49 13.22 -15.27
C ILE A 298 19.02 13.35 -13.83
N ILE A 299 19.83 14.37 -13.57
CA ILE A 299 20.33 14.62 -12.21
C ILE A 299 19.16 14.96 -11.28
N ARG A 300 18.23 15.82 -11.70
CA ARG A 300 17.04 16.14 -10.90
C ARG A 300 16.17 14.91 -10.65
N TRP A 301 15.94 14.09 -11.67
CA TRP A 301 15.23 12.82 -11.55
C TRP A 301 15.86 11.89 -10.50
N GLN A 302 17.17 11.65 -10.60
CA GLN A 302 17.88 10.80 -9.66
C GLN A 302 17.87 11.36 -8.25
N ARG A 303 18.13 12.67 -8.09
CA ARG A 303 18.10 13.34 -6.80
C ARG A 303 16.73 13.17 -6.13
N ASN A 304 15.66 13.50 -6.84
CA ASN A 304 14.31 13.44 -6.30
C ASN A 304 13.90 12.01 -5.98
N MET A 305 14.21 11.04 -6.83
CA MET A 305 13.95 9.62 -6.54
C MET A 305 14.73 9.12 -5.31
N VAL A 306 15.99 9.53 -5.13
CA VAL A 306 16.78 9.18 -3.93
C VAL A 306 16.16 9.84 -2.68
N LEU A 307 15.80 11.12 -2.74
CA LEU A 307 15.16 11.82 -1.62
C LEU A 307 13.82 11.20 -1.23
N LEU A 308 12.97 10.89 -2.21
CA LEU A 308 11.69 10.22 -1.98
C LEU A 308 11.89 8.82 -1.40
N TYR A 309 12.88 8.07 -1.87
CA TYR A 309 13.18 6.75 -1.34
C TYR A 309 13.71 6.81 0.11
N VAL A 310 14.60 7.76 0.42
CA VAL A 310 15.08 7.97 1.80
C VAL A 310 13.92 8.38 2.73
N SER A 311 13.04 9.27 2.27
CA SER A 311 11.83 9.65 3.01
C SER A 311 10.92 8.44 3.24
N TYR A 312 10.74 7.59 2.23
CA TYR A 312 10.01 6.33 2.37
C TYR A 312 10.64 5.42 3.42
N VAL A 313 11.95 5.19 3.39
CA VAL A 313 12.64 4.34 4.38
C VAL A 313 12.45 4.90 5.79
N PHE A 314 12.54 6.22 5.98
CA PHE A 314 12.30 6.87 7.26
C PHE A 314 10.88 6.61 7.78
N PHE A 315 9.85 6.86 6.98
CA PHE A 315 8.46 6.61 7.40
C PHE A 315 8.15 5.12 7.58
N TYR A 316 8.82 4.24 6.83
CA TYR A 316 8.68 2.79 7.00
C TYR A 316 9.22 2.31 8.36
N ILE A 317 10.30 2.92 8.86
CA ILE A 317 10.83 2.63 10.20
C ILE A 317 9.81 3.03 11.28
N ILE A 318 9.21 4.22 11.16
CA ILE A 318 8.16 4.67 12.08
C ILE A 318 6.98 3.69 12.08
N TYR A 319 6.55 3.26 10.89
CA TYR A 319 5.47 2.30 10.75
C TYR A 319 5.78 0.96 11.43
N GLY A 320 6.95 0.36 11.19
CA GLY A 320 7.20 -0.93 11.80
C GLY A 320 7.47 -0.82 13.30
N ILE A 321 7.96 0.30 13.85
CA ILE A 321 7.94 0.54 15.31
C ILE A 321 6.50 0.49 15.85
N ALA A 322 5.54 1.10 15.14
CA ALA A 322 4.13 1.05 15.53
C ALA A 322 3.57 -0.39 15.54
N ILE A 323 3.95 -1.22 14.56
CA ILE A 323 3.57 -2.63 14.51
C ILE A 323 4.22 -3.44 15.65
N LEU A 324 5.50 -3.21 15.92
CA LEU A 324 6.26 -3.95 16.94
C LEU A 324 5.73 -3.65 18.35
N ASN A 325 5.42 -2.38 18.63
CA ASN A 325 4.90 -1.97 19.93
C ASN A 325 3.38 -2.19 20.08
N MET A 326 2.75 -2.91 19.14
CA MET A 326 1.29 -3.16 19.10
C MET A 326 0.46 -1.88 19.36
N VAL A 327 0.90 -0.76 18.81
CA VAL A 327 0.19 0.51 19.00
C VAL A 327 -1.04 0.49 18.07
N ASP A 328 -2.24 0.46 18.65
CA ASP A 328 -3.54 0.48 17.93
C ASP A 328 -3.84 1.80 17.19
N ASN A 329 -2.83 2.62 16.95
CA ASN A 329 -2.96 3.88 16.27
C ASN A 329 -2.76 3.73 14.76
N ASN A 330 -3.85 3.51 14.04
CA ASN A 330 -3.91 3.52 12.57
C ASN A 330 -3.28 4.77 11.93
N LEU A 331 -3.15 5.90 12.67
CA LEU A 331 -2.53 7.11 12.14
C LEU A 331 -1.07 6.92 11.74
N LEU A 332 -0.33 6.05 12.43
CA LEU A 332 1.09 5.77 12.13
C LEU A 332 1.29 4.97 10.83
N PHE A 333 0.21 4.42 10.27
CA PHE A 333 0.25 3.67 9.02
C PHE A 333 0.25 4.60 7.80
N TYR A 334 -0.40 5.76 7.88
CA TYR A 334 -0.58 6.64 6.73
C TYR A 334 0.70 7.29 6.16
N PRO A 335 1.67 7.76 6.97
CA PRO A 335 2.85 8.47 6.45
C PRO A 335 3.67 7.65 5.45
N GLN A 336 3.87 6.36 5.71
CA GLN A 336 4.58 5.49 4.77
C GLN A 336 3.78 5.25 3.48
N ILE A 337 2.46 5.06 3.55
CA ILE A 337 1.60 4.85 2.38
C ILE A 337 1.63 6.13 1.53
N PHE A 338 1.58 7.28 2.18
CA PHE A 338 1.69 8.58 1.53
C PHE A 338 3.05 8.73 0.81
N SER A 339 4.15 8.35 1.44
CA SER A 339 5.48 8.39 0.80
C SER A 339 5.57 7.49 -0.44
N MET A 340 4.97 6.29 -0.41
CA MET A 340 4.90 5.39 -1.57
C MET A 340 4.00 5.96 -2.67
N ALA A 341 2.85 6.53 -2.30
CA ALA A 341 1.95 7.19 -3.25
C ALA A 341 2.65 8.37 -3.94
N LEU A 342 3.39 9.20 -3.20
CA LEU A 342 4.20 10.28 -3.76
C LEU A 342 5.24 9.77 -4.76
N ILE A 343 5.92 8.65 -4.48
CA ILE A 343 6.83 8.02 -5.42
C ILE A 343 6.08 7.66 -6.71
N ILE A 344 4.95 6.97 -6.62
CA ILE A 344 4.16 6.54 -7.78
C ILE A 344 3.72 7.76 -8.61
N LEU A 345 3.14 8.77 -7.96
CA LEU A 345 2.69 9.99 -8.61
C LEU A 345 3.84 10.78 -9.24
N TYR A 346 4.99 10.87 -8.56
CA TYR A 346 6.19 11.51 -9.10
C TYR A 346 6.71 10.80 -10.34
N VAL A 347 6.79 9.46 -10.33
CA VAL A 347 7.19 8.71 -11.53
C VAL A 347 6.18 8.89 -12.66
N GLY A 348 4.89 8.87 -12.36
CA GLY A 348 3.82 9.16 -13.33
C GLY A 348 3.97 10.54 -13.97
N TYR A 349 4.17 11.57 -13.15
CA TYR A 349 4.43 12.93 -13.59
C TYR A 349 5.64 13.01 -14.53
N ILE A 350 6.77 12.39 -14.17
CA ILE A 350 8.00 12.40 -15.00
C ILE A 350 7.80 11.60 -16.29
N ALA A 351 7.10 10.48 -16.25
CA ALA A 351 6.78 9.68 -17.44
C ALA A 351 5.88 10.45 -18.44
N TYR A 352 5.04 11.36 -17.94
CA TYR A 352 4.19 12.22 -18.75
C TYR A 352 4.91 13.48 -19.25
N VAL A 353 5.47 14.29 -18.34
CA VAL A 353 6.06 15.61 -18.65
C VAL A 353 7.47 15.50 -19.24
N GLN A 354 8.26 14.54 -18.77
CA GLN A 354 9.67 14.38 -19.18
C GLN A 354 9.99 12.95 -19.65
N PRO A 355 9.28 12.40 -20.65
CA PRO A 355 9.49 11.03 -21.11
C PRO A 355 10.91 10.77 -21.63
N ARG A 356 11.63 11.84 -21.99
CA ARG A 356 13.04 11.80 -22.41
C ARG A 356 13.97 11.23 -21.33
N VAL A 357 13.62 11.34 -20.04
CA VAL A 357 14.40 10.77 -18.93
C VAL A 357 14.52 9.24 -19.03
N PHE A 358 13.55 8.58 -19.66
CA PHE A 358 13.58 7.13 -19.90
C PHE A 358 14.25 6.74 -21.22
N SER A 359 14.58 7.71 -22.09
CA SER A 359 15.10 7.43 -23.43
C SER A 359 16.58 7.04 -23.41
N LYS A 360 16.95 6.00 -24.17
CA LYS A 360 18.35 5.54 -24.28
C LYS A 360 19.30 6.68 -24.70
N LYS A 361 18.84 7.54 -25.62
CA LYS A 361 19.61 8.67 -26.13
C LYS A 361 20.04 9.62 -25.02
N TYR A 362 19.10 10.04 -24.17
CA TYR A 362 19.40 10.96 -23.07
C TYR A 362 20.17 10.27 -21.93
N LEU A 363 19.92 8.99 -21.69
CA LEU A 363 20.61 8.23 -20.64
C LEU A 363 22.08 7.97 -20.95
N PHE A 364 22.41 7.75 -22.22
CA PHE A 364 23.70 7.16 -22.62
C PHE A 364 24.54 7.98 -23.60
N GLN A 365 23.98 9.01 -24.24
CA GLN A 365 24.73 9.89 -25.14
C GLN A 365 25.25 11.10 -24.35
N ASP A 366 26.55 11.39 -24.48
CA ASP A 366 27.12 12.62 -23.91
C ASP A 366 26.46 13.84 -24.57
N VAL A 367 26.40 14.97 -23.86
CA VAL A 367 25.94 16.27 -24.39
C VAL A 367 27.00 16.79 -25.37
N THR A 368 27.20 16.08 -26.48
CA THR A 368 27.87 16.64 -27.66
C THR A 368 26.91 17.67 -28.20
N PHE A 369 27.30 18.93 -28.06
CA PHE A 369 26.58 20.11 -28.50
C PHE A 369 25.87 19.87 -29.85
N PHE A 370 24.54 19.71 -29.83
CA PHE A 370 23.70 19.87 -31.01
C PHE A 370 23.62 21.37 -31.39
N LYS A 371 24.73 22.11 -31.37
CA LYS A 371 24.73 23.58 -31.49
C LYS A 371 24.32 24.07 -32.88
N TYR A 372 24.17 23.20 -33.87
CA TYR A 372 23.83 23.61 -35.24
C TYR A 372 22.92 22.63 -36.01
N LYS A 373 22.02 21.88 -35.32
CA LYS A 373 21.13 20.93 -36.03
C LYS A 373 19.87 21.57 -36.63
N LYS A 374 19.60 22.84 -36.29
CA LYS A 374 18.56 23.66 -36.89
C LYS A 374 19.17 25.03 -37.19
N SER A 375 20.09 25.07 -38.14
CA SER A 375 20.40 26.35 -38.79
C SER A 375 19.19 26.70 -39.65
N GLY A 376 18.71 27.93 -39.58
CA GLY A 376 17.74 28.46 -40.55
C GLY A 376 18.35 28.69 -41.94
N LEU A 377 19.66 28.43 -42.12
CA LEU A 377 20.29 28.43 -43.43
C LEU A 377 19.65 27.35 -44.31
N THR A 378 19.06 27.79 -45.41
CA THR A 378 18.84 26.93 -46.57
C THR A 378 20.20 26.53 -47.17
N ASN A 379 20.24 25.40 -47.89
CA ASN A 379 21.47 24.96 -48.57
C ASN A 379 22.02 26.05 -49.52
N SER A 380 21.13 26.80 -50.18
CA SER A 380 21.51 27.92 -51.05
C SER A 380 22.24 29.04 -50.29
N TYR A 381 21.70 29.45 -49.14
CA TYR A 381 22.31 30.52 -48.35
C TYR A 381 23.63 30.08 -47.69
N SER A 382 23.78 28.78 -47.43
CA SER A 382 25.04 28.20 -46.94
C SER A 382 26.16 28.24 -47.99
N GLU A 383 25.86 27.91 -49.25
CA GLU A 383 26.85 28.00 -50.33
C GLU A 383 27.20 29.46 -50.62
N GLU A 384 26.20 30.36 -50.64
CA GLU A 384 26.44 31.80 -50.82
C GLU A 384 27.36 32.38 -49.73
N LEU A 385 27.14 32.01 -48.47
CA LEU A 385 28.00 32.45 -47.36
C LEU A 385 29.42 31.88 -47.46
N LYS A 386 29.56 30.65 -47.96
CA LYS A 386 30.87 30.02 -48.19
C LYS A 386 31.63 30.73 -49.31
N ASP A 387 30.96 31.07 -50.41
CA ASP A 387 31.57 31.79 -51.53
C ASP A 387 31.99 33.21 -51.10
N LYS A 388 31.13 33.92 -50.36
CA LYS A 388 31.48 35.21 -49.75
C LYS A 388 32.68 35.12 -48.81
N LEU A 389 32.75 34.06 -48.00
CA LEU A 389 33.90 33.82 -47.13
C LEU A 389 35.18 33.57 -47.95
N PHE A 390 35.07 32.86 -49.07
CA PHE A 390 36.18 32.57 -49.97
C PHE A 390 36.74 33.84 -50.61
N ILE A 391 35.86 34.75 -51.07
CA ILE A 391 36.22 36.07 -51.61
C ILE A 391 36.93 36.89 -50.53
N LEU A 392 36.36 36.97 -49.33
CA LEU A 392 36.94 37.71 -48.20
C LEU A 392 38.35 37.18 -47.83
N LEU A 393 38.55 35.86 -47.85
CA LEU A 393 39.82 35.27 -47.44
C LEU A 393 40.90 35.34 -48.53
N ASN A 394 40.55 35.07 -49.79
CA ASN A 394 41.53 34.90 -50.85
C ASN A 394 41.73 36.16 -51.71
N GLU A 395 40.66 36.90 -51.97
CA GLU A 395 40.71 38.09 -52.82
C GLU A 395 40.95 39.32 -51.96
N GLU A 396 40.08 39.56 -50.97
CA GLU A 396 40.17 40.75 -50.11
C GLU A 396 41.22 40.62 -49.01
N LYS A 397 41.72 39.39 -48.74
CA LYS A 397 42.74 39.08 -47.74
C LYS A 397 42.49 39.78 -46.40
N VAL A 398 41.23 39.78 -45.94
CA VAL A 398 40.82 40.52 -44.73
C VAL A 398 41.48 39.98 -43.46
N PHE A 399 42.17 38.84 -43.56
CA PHE A 399 43.08 38.34 -42.54
C PHE A 399 44.49 38.94 -42.74
N LYS A 400 44.85 39.92 -41.89
CA LYS A 400 46.25 40.36 -41.78
C LYS A 400 47.10 39.22 -41.22
N GLY A 401 48.13 38.82 -41.95
CA GLY A 401 49.20 37.97 -41.41
C GLY A 401 49.82 38.64 -40.19
N ALA A 402 49.92 37.89 -39.09
CA ALA A 402 50.84 38.20 -37.99
C ALA A 402 52.26 37.82 -38.38
#